data_AF-A0A2N7IQP9-F1
#
_entry.id   AF-A0A2N7IQP9-F1
#
_cell.length_a   1.000
_cell.length_b   1.000
_cell.length_c   1.000
_cell.angle_alpha   90.00
_cell.angle_beta   90.00
_cell.angle_gamma   90.00
#
_symmetry.space_group_name_H-M   'P 1'
#
loop_
_entity.id
_entity.type
_entity.pdbx_description
1 polymer ?
#
loop_
_entity_poly.entity_id
_entity_poly.type
_entity_poly.pdbx_seq_one_letter_code
_entity_poly.pdbx_strand_id
1 'polypeptide(L)'
;SPLEQQVVFMTANFENNCHYCVPGHTWMMKAGKMPDEVIEALREGTTVPDVKLQALHDFTKELLDNRGHIGDERLQDFLDAGFTKRQALEVLTGLSAKLISNFTNAIAHTEPDAPFQKYAWTHPSER
;
A
#
# COMPACT_ATOMS: atom_id res chain seq x y z
N SER A 1 10.45 5.50 -6.26
CA SER A 1 10.83 4.41 -7.18
C SER A 1 9.58 3.58 -7.50
N PRO A 2 9.59 2.70 -8.52
CA PRO A 2 8.47 1.79 -8.75
C PRO A 2 8.12 0.94 -7.52
N LEU A 3 9.12 0.46 -6.76
CA LEU A 3 8.89 -0.30 -5.53
C LEU A 3 8.23 0.55 -4.43
N GLU A 4 8.74 1.77 -4.19
CA GLU A 4 8.15 2.70 -3.20
C GLU A 4 6.70 3.06 -3.54
N GLN A 5 6.37 3.25 -4.83
CA GLN A 5 4.98 3.48 -5.26
C GLN A 5 4.08 2.28 -4.93
N GLN A 6 4.59 1.06 -5.13
CA GLN A 6 3.83 -0.15 -4.79
C GLN A 6 3.66 -0.33 -3.28
N VAL A 7 4.64 0.07 -2.45
CA VAL A 7 4.46 0.10 -0.99
C VAL A 7 3.30 1.01 -0.61
N VAL A 8 3.24 2.25 -1.14
CA VAL A 8 2.13 3.17 -0.87
C VAL A 8 0.80 2.58 -1.32
N PHE A 9 0.74 2.02 -2.53
CA PHE A 9 -0.50 1.47 -3.07
C PHE A 9 -0.97 0.22 -2.36
N MET A 10 -0.07 -0.72 -2.04
CA MET A 10 -0.40 -1.94 -1.32
C MET A 10 -0.85 -1.65 0.10
N THR A 11 -0.21 -0.69 0.78
CA THR A 11 -0.66 -0.22 2.10
C THR A 11 -2.11 0.26 2.05
N ALA A 12 -2.44 1.16 1.11
CA ALA A 12 -3.81 1.64 0.94
C ALA A 12 -4.80 0.54 0.53
N ASN A 13 -4.39 -0.38 -0.34
CA ASN A 13 -5.22 -1.50 -0.77
C ASN A 13 -5.55 -2.43 0.41
N PHE A 14 -4.56 -2.69 1.27
CA PHE A 14 -4.69 -3.54 2.44
C PHE A 14 -5.65 -2.90 3.46
N GLU A 15 -5.40 -1.64 3.86
CA GLU A 15 -6.22 -0.94 4.86
C GLU A 15 -7.67 -0.72 4.38
N ASN A 16 -7.88 -0.54 3.07
CA ASN A 16 -9.22 -0.43 2.49
C ASN A 16 -9.89 -1.79 2.19
N ASN A 17 -9.27 -2.92 2.57
CA ASN A 17 -9.72 -4.28 2.24
C ASN A 17 -10.12 -4.46 0.76
N CYS A 18 -9.32 -3.96 -0.20
CA CYS A 18 -9.68 -4.06 -1.61
C CYS A 18 -9.36 -5.44 -2.20
N HIS A 19 -10.39 -6.27 -2.35
CA HIS A 19 -10.33 -7.64 -2.91
C HIS A 19 -9.78 -7.71 -4.34
N TYR A 20 -10.00 -6.68 -5.16
CA TYR A 20 -9.48 -6.62 -6.53
C TYR A 20 -8.03 -6.08 -6.59
N CYS A 21 -7.74 -5.09 -5.75
CA CYS A 21 -6.53 -4.30 -5.87
C CYS A 21 -5.30 -4.98 -5.27
N VAL A 22 -5.44 -5.67 -4.13
CA VAL A 22 -4.32 -6.42 -3.54
C VAL A 22 -3.80 -7.50 -4.51
N PRO A 23 -4.65 -8.36 -5.12
CA PRO A 23 -4.20 -9.30 -6.15
C PRO A 23 -3.60 -8.64 -7.39
N GLY A 24 -4.22 -7.57 -7.90
CA GLY A 24 -3.74 -6.87 -9.09
C GLY A 24 -2.36 -6.22 -8.91
N HIS A 25 -2.15 -5.55 -7.78
CA HIS A 25 -0.83 -4.98 -7.45
C HIS A 25 0.20 -6.06 -7.10
N THR A 26 -0.21 -7.17 -6.46
CA THR A 26 0.67 -8.35 -6.28
C THR A 26 1.16 -8.87 -7.63
N TRP A 27 0.26 -9.00 -8.62
CA TRP A 27 0.62 -9.42 -9.97
C TRP A 27 1.63 -8.47 -10.62
N MET A 28 1.41 -7.17 -10.50
CA MET A 28 2.30 -6.14 -11.04
C MET A 28 3.68 -6.17 -10.39
N MET A 29 3.76 -6.31 -9.08
CA MET A 29 5.01 -6.39 -8.33
C MET A 29 5.82 -7.65 -8.71
N LYS A 30 5.16 -8.82 -8.81
CA LYS A 30 5.80 -10.07 -9.25
C LYS A 30 6.30 -9.96 -10.69
N ALA A 31 5.51 -9.37 -11.59
CA ALA A 31 5.93 -9.12 -12.98
C ALA A 31 7.12 -8.16 -13.07
N GLY A 32 7.18 -7.17 -12.18
CA GLY A 32 8.29 -6.24 -12.03
C GLY A 32 9.52 -6.80 -11.29
N LYS A 33 9.51 -8.10 -10.90
CA LYS A 33 10.58 -8.76 -10.13
C LYS A 33 10.94 -8.02 -8.84
N MET A 34 9.95 -7.45 -8.17
CA MET A 34 10.12 -6.85 -6.85
C MET A 34 10.37 -7.93 -5.79
N PRO A 35 11.03 -7.61 -4.67
CA PRO A 35 11.38 -8.60 -3.64
C PRO A 35 10.14 -9.30 -3.07
N ASP A 36 10.18 -10.63 -3.01
CA ASP A 36 9.05 -11.45 -2.60
C ASP A 36 8.72 -11.21 -1.13
N GLU A 37 9.73 -11.05 -0.28
CA GLU A 37 9.58 -10.78 1.15
C GLU A 37 8.88 -9.45 1.43
N VAL A 38 9.02 -8.44 0.56
CA VAL A 38 8.28 -7.18 0.66
C VAL A 38 6.83 -7.37 0.22
N ILE A 39 6.60 -8.12 -0.87
CA ILE A 39 5.25 -8.41 -1.36
C ILE A 39 4.44 -9.16 -0.30
N GLU A 40 5.01 -10.22 0.28
CA GLU A 40 4.32 -11.01 1.29
C GLU A 40 4.08 -10.18 2.56
N ALA A 41 5.06 -9.39 3.01
CA ALA A 41 4.86 -8.53 4.19
C ALA A 41 3.68 -7.56 4.03
N LEU A 42 3.55 -6.93 2.86
CA LEU A 42 2.44 -6.02 2.54
C LEU A 42 1.10 -6.74 2.41
N ARG A 43 1.08 -8.00 1.96
CA ARG A 43 -0.14 -8.81 1.84
C ARG A 43 -0.62 -9.34 3.20
N GLU A 44 0.30 -9.59 4.12
CA GLU A 44 0.04 -10.16 5.44
C GLU A 44 -0.05 -9.11 6.55
N GLY A 45 0.26 -7.84 6.25
CA GLY A 45 0.27 -6.77 7.25
C GLY A 45 1.38 -6.95 8.30
N THR A 46 2.51 -7.55 7.91
CA THR A 46 3.68 -7.75 8.78
C THR A 46 4.77 -6.72 8.46
N THR A 47 5.82 -6.68 9.30
CA THR A 47 6.97 -5.80 9.07
C THR A 47 7.60 -6.02 7.71
N VAL A 48 7.74 -4.94 6.95
CA VAL A 48 8.45 -4.87 5.68
C VAL A 48 9.96 -4.98 5.98
N PRO A 49 10.69 -5.91 5.35
CA PRO A 49 12.09 -6.20 5.66
C PRO A 49 13.08 -5.21 5.02
N ASP A 50 12.75 -3.92 5.06
CA ASP A 50 13.60 -2.80 4.66
C ASP A 50 13.19 -1.58 5.48
N VAL A 51 14.14 -0.99 6.22
CA VAL A 51 13.85 0.09 7.18
C VAL A 51 13.24 1.32 6.48
N LYS A 52 13.68 1.63 5.26
CA LYS A 52 13.18 2.79 4.53
C LYS A 52 11.79 2.52 3.94
N LEU A 53 11.54 1.33 3.42
CA LEU A 53 10.21 0.94 2.94
C LEU A 53 9.22 0.78 4.10
N GLN A 54 9.67 0.32 5.26
CA GLN A 54 8.87 0.26 6.48
C GLN A 54 8.44 1.66 6.91
N ALA A 55 9.37 2.63 6.96
CA ALA A 55 9.02 4.02 7.27
C ALA A 55 8.02 4.63 6.26
N LEU A 56 8.13 4.27 4.97
CA LEU A 56 7.15 4.67 3.95
C LEU A 56 5.77 4.02 4.17
N HIS A 57 5.75 2.73 4.49
CA HIS A 57 4.54 1.98 4.83
C HIS A 57 3.84 2.60 6.05
N ASP A 58 4.58 2.81 7.15
CA ASP A 58 4.06 3.38 8.39
C ASP A 58 3.51 4.78 8.18
N PHE A 59 4.26 5.66 7.51
CA PHE A 59 3.79 7.00 7.19
C PHE A 59 2.50 6.98 6.33
N THR A 60 2.43 6.08 5.35
CA THR A 60 1.25 5.92 4.49
C THR A 60 0.03 5.45 5.30
N LYS A 61 0.23 4.47 6.18
CA LYS A 61 -0.81 3.93 7.05
C LYS A 61 -1.31 4.97 8.05
N GLU A 62 -0.40 5.67 8.72
CA GLU A 62 -0.74 6.73 9.68
C GLU A 62 -1.58 7.84 9.03
N LEU A 63 -1.26 8.23 7.78
CA LEU A 63 -2.08 9.19 7.03
C LEU A 63 -3.51 8.68 6.80
N LEU A 64 -3.69 7.39 6.51
CA LEU A 64 -5.02 6.79 6.32
C LEU A 64 -5.78 6.71 7.63
N ASP A 65 -5.19 6.08 8.64
CA ASP A 65 -5.82 5.80 9.94
C ASP A 65 -6.24 7.11 10.65
N ASN A 66 -5.41 8.15 10.55
CA ASN A 66 -5.64 9.43 11.19
C ASN A 66 -6.21 10.50 10.24
N ARG A 67 -6.64 10.11 9.03
CA ARG A 67 -7.25 11.02 8.04
C ARG A 67 -6.38 12.27 7.78
N GLY A 68 -5.06 12.08 7.70
CA GLY A 68 -4.06 13.13 7.49
C GLY A 68 -3.57 13.86 8.74
N HIS A 69 -4.16 13.63 9.92
CA HIS A 69 -3.81 14.34 11.16
C HIS A 69 -2.73 13.60 11.97
N ILE A 70 -1.55 13.39 11.37
CA ILE A 70 -0.49 12.53 11.93
C ILE A 70 0.46 13.24 12.93
N GLY A 71 0.40 14.57 13.02
CA GLY A 71 1.30 15.36 13.86
C GLY A 71 2.73 15.50 13.32
N ASP A 72 3.52 16.37 13.95
CA ASP A 72 4.87 16.71 13.48
C ASP A 72 5.88 15.58 13.70
N GLU A 73 5.73 14.78 14.76
CA GLU A 73 6.62 13.65 15.08
C GLU A 73 6.63 12.62 13.95
N ARG A 74 5.45 12.19 13.48
CA ARG A 74 5.34 11.21 12.38
C ARG A 74 5.85 11.74 11.06
N LEU A 75 5.64 13.03 10.79
CA LEU A 75 6.25 13.66 9.62
C LEU A 75 7.78 13.68 9.75
N GLN A 76 8.31 13.96 10.94
CA GLN A 76 9.76 13.98 11.17
C GLN A 76 10.38 12.58 11.01
N ASP A 77 9.76 11.53 11.54
CA ASP A 77 10.19 10.13 11.36
C ASP A 77 10.34 9.77 9.86
N PHE A 78 9.38 10.19 9.04
CA PHE A 78 9.41 9.99 7.59
C PHE A 78 10.56 10.76 6.92
N LEU A 79 10.84 11.99 7.36
CA LEU A 79 11.95 12.79 6.83
C LEU A 79 13.31 12.20 7.26
N ASP A 80 13.42 11.71 8.50
CA ASP A 80 14.62 11.10 9.05
C ASP A 80 14.95 9.77 8.36
N ALA A 81 13.95 9.06 7.83
CA ALA A 81 14.12 7.91 6.93
C ALA A 81 14.67 8.29 5.53
N GLY A 82 14.93 9.57 5.28
CA GLY A 82 15.52 10.08 4.04
C GLY A 82 14.51 10.41 2.95
N PHE A 83 13.25 10.59 3.30
CA PHE A 83 12.24 11.16 2.40
C PHE A 83 12.16 12.69 2.55
N THR A 84 11.39 13.31 1.67
CA THR A 84 11.21 14.76 1.61
C THR A 84 9.74 15.13 1.79
N LYS A 85 9.47 16.39 2.16
CA LYS A 85 8.10 16.93 2.17
C LYS A 85 7.42 16.85 0.80
N ARG A 86 8.18 16.92 -0.29
CA ARG A 86 7.67 16.67 -1.65
C ARG A 86 7.14 15.25 -1.78
N GLN A 87 7.92 14.26 -1.33
CA GLN A 87 7.51 12.87 -1.37
C GLN A 87 6.33 12.57 -0.44
N ALA A 88 6.18 13.29 0.67
CA ALA A 88 4.96 13.22 1.49
C ALA A 88 3.70 13.60 0.68
N LEU A 89 3.78 14.63 -0.17
CA LEU A 89 2.69 15.01 -1.08
C LEU A 89 2.49 13.99 -2.21
N GLU A 90 3.55 13.32 -2.66
CA GLU A 90 3.45 12.20 -3.61
C GLU A 90 2.73 11.00 -2.99
N VAL A 91 2.97 10.69 -1.71
CA VAL A 91 2.22 9.68 -0.94
C VAL A 91 0.74 10.05 -0.88
N LEU A 92 0.41 11.30 -0.52
CA LEU A 92 -0.98 11.79 -0.50
C LEU A 92 -1.67 11.67 -1.87
N THR A 93 -0.94 11.96 -2.95
CA THR A 93 -1.43 11.78 -4.32
C THR A 93 -1.73 10.30 -4.61
N GLY A 94 -0.83 9.40 -4.17
CA GLY A 94 -1.03 7.96 -4.29
C GLY A 94 -2.25 7.46 -3.51
N LEU A 95 -2.42 7.90 -2.27
CA LEU A 95 -3.60 7.60 -1.45
C LEU A 95 -4.88 8.06 -2.13
N SER A 96 -4.88 9.25 -2.73
CA SER A 96 -6.05 9.79 -3.45
C SER A 96 -6.44 8.91 -4.65
N ALA A 97 -5.45 8.48 -5.44
CA ALA A 97 -5.68 7.57 -6.56
C ALA A 97 -6.20 6.20 -6.08
N LYS A 98 -5.69 5.70 -4.95
CA LYS A 98 -6.12 4.43 -4.38
C LYS A 98 -7.48 4.49 -3.73
N LEU A 99 -7.87 5.60 -3.09
CA LEU A 99 -9.23 5.81 -2.62
C LEU A 99 -10.24 5.64 -3.76
N ILE A 100 -10.03 6.36 -4.88
CA ILE A 100 -10.89 6.26 -6.06
C ILE A 100 -10.94 4.82 -6.57
N SER A 101 -9.79 4.17 -6.73
CA SER A 101 -9.70 2.80 -7.26
C SER A 101 -10.30 1.75 -6.33
N ASN A 102 -9.99 1.78 -5.04
CA ASN A 102 -10.46 0.82 -4.03
C ASN A 102 -11.98 0.93 -3.90
N PHE A 103 -12.51 2.15 -3.77
CA PHE A 103 -13.94 2.35 -3.58
C PHE A 103 -14.73 2.03 -4.84
N THR A 104 -14.19 2.33 -6.02
CA THR A 104 -14.79 1.90 -7.29
C THR A 104 -14.95 0.38 -7.32
N ASN A 105 -13.90 -0.37 -6.96
CA ASN A 105 -13.96 -1.83 -6.99
C ASN A 105 -14.89 -2.42 -5.93
N ALA A 106 -14.96 -1.80 -4.75
CA ALA A 106 -15.91 -2.20 -3.71
C ALA A 106 -17.36 -1.97 -4.16
N ILE A 107 -17.67 -0.78 -4.70
CA ILE A 107 -19.02 -0.41 -5.16
C ILE A 107 -19.46 -1.26 -6.35
N ALA A 108 -18.56 -1.51 -7.30
CA ALA A 108 -18.86 -2.24 -8.52
C ALA A 108 -18.81 -3.76 -8.35
N HIS A 109 -18.36 -4.27 -7.19
CA HIS A 109 -18.05 -5.68 -6.97
C HIS A 109 -17.17 -6.26 -8.09
N THR A 110 -16.11 -5.53 -8.46
CA THR A 110 -15.28 -5.91 -9.62
C THR A 110 -14.67 -7.28 -9.42
N GLU A 111 -14.95 -8.20 -10.34
CA GLU A 111 -14.34 -9.53 -10.34
C GLU A 111 -12.85 -9.45 -10.73
N PRO A 112 -11.94 -10.17 -10.04
CA PRO A 112 -10.53 -10.20 -10.42
C PRO A 112 -10.31 -10.77 -11.83
N ASP A 113 -9.47 -10.08 -12.61
CA ASP A 113 -9.03 -10.58 -13.92
C ASP A 113 -8.29 -11.91 -13.79
N ALA A 114 -8.35 -12.75 -14.83
CA ALA A 114 -7.74 -14.08 -14.83
C ALA A 114 -6.27 -14.11 -14.37
N PRO A 115 -5.38 -13.16 -14.75
CA PRO A 115 -4.00 -13.16 -14.26
C PRO A 115 -3.86 -12.91 -12.74
N PHE A 116 -4.85 -12.29 -12.10
CA PHE A 116 -4.82 -11.92 -10.68
C PHE A 116 -5.32 -13.04 -9.78
N GLN A 117 -6.12 -13.97 -10.30
CA GLN A 117 -6.77 -15.04 -9.53
C GLN A 117 -5.76 -15.90 -8.75
N LYS A 118 -4.58 -16.17 -9.30
CA LYS A 118 -3.50 -16.89 -8.59
C LYS A 118 -2.95 -16.15 -7.36
N TYR A 119 -3.26 -14.86 -7.22
CA TYR A 119 -2.90 -14.01 -6.08
C TYR A 119 -4.12 -13.59 -5.27
N ALA A 120 -5.21 -14.36 -5.36
CA ALA A 120 -6.40 -14.19 -4.53
C ALA A 120 -6.00 -13.90 -3.08
N TRP A 121 -6.75 -13.01 -2.45
CA TRP A 121 -6.40 -12.46 -1.16
C TRP A 121 -7.65 -12.27 -0.33
N THR A 122 -7.54 -12.68 0.93
CA THR A 122 -8.48 -12.41 2.00
C THR A 122 -7.69 -11.70 3.06
N HIS A 123 -8.22 -10.58 3.57
CA HIS A 123 -7.56 -9.82 4.61
C HIS A 123 -7.24 -10.72 5.80
N PRO A 124 -6.03 -10.65 6.40
CA PRO A 124 -5.64 -11.55 7.48
C PRO A 124 -6.61 -11.62 8.66
N SER A 125 -7.35 -10.53 8.94
CA SER A 125 -8.38 -10.51 10.00
C SER A 125 -9.67 -11.25 9.67
N GLU A 126 -9.86 -11.70 8.42
CA GLU A 126 -11.07 -12.34 7.92
C GLU A 126 -10.86 -13.83 7.56
N ARG A 127 -9.70 -14.40 7.92
CA ARG A 127 -9.33 -15.79 7.65
C ARG A 127 -9.75 -16.75 8.76
#